data_AF-A0A4V2NXV1-F1
#
_entry.id   AF-A0A4V2NXV1-F1
#
_cell.length_a   1.000
_cell.length_b   1.000
_cell.length_c   1.000
_cell.angle_alpha   90.00
_cell.angle_beta   90.00
_cell.angle_gamma   90.00
#
_symmetry.space_group_name_H-M   'P 1'
#
loop_
_entity.id
_entity.type
_entity.pdbx_description
1 polymer ?
#
loop_
_entity_poly.entity_id
_entity_poly.type
_entity_poly.pdbx_seq_one_letter_code
_entity_poly.pdbx_strand_id
1 'polypeptide(L)'
;MREAIGVFAPLALVMLIPVLIPLVAITVGALIDRFAPAKPSPVEAAIEAALARTRASRETARLHLAAQLQSVGKHTKGLDAA
;
A
#
# COMPACT_ATOMS: atom_id res chain seq x y z
N MET A 1 24.99 -1.91 54.49
CA MET A 1 23.93 -1.85 53.45
C MET A 1 24.45 -1.41 52.07
N ARG A 2 25.22 -0.30 51.97
CA ARG A 2 25.79 0.16 50.68
C ARG A 2 26.62 -0.88 49.92
N GLU A 3 27.45 -1.66 50.63
CA GLU A 3 28.28 -2.71 50.00
C GLU A 3 27.46 -3.89 49.46
N ALA A 4 26.41 -4.29 50.18
CA ALA A 4 25.51 -5.36 49.72
C ALA A 4 24.79 -4.98 48.41
N ILE A 5 24.36 -3.73 48.28
CA ILE A 5 23.70 -3.23 47.06
C ILE A 5 24.64 -3.31 45.85
N GLY A 6 25.93 -3.00 46.03
CA GLY A 6 26.92 -3.08 44.93
C GLY A 6 27.12 -4.50 44.39
N VAL A 7 26.95 -5.53 45.24
CA VAL A 7 27.12 -6.94 44.85
C VAL A 7 25.84 -7.51 44.23
N PHE A 8 24.67 -7.18 44.76
CA PHE A 8 23.39 -7.73 44.27
C PHE A 8 22.79 -6.98 43.08
N ALA A 9 23.12 -5.69 42.89
CA ALA A 9 22.64 -4.90 41.75
C ALA A 9 22.97 -5.50 40.37
N PRO A 10 24.20 -5.95 40.07
CA PRO A 10 24.49 -6.57 38.77
C PRO A 10 23.73 -7.89 38.56
N LEU A 11 23.52 -8.67 39.62
CA LEU A 11 22.75 -9.92 39.55
C LEU A 11 21.29 -9.63 39.17
N ALA A 12 20.68 -8.63 39.82
CA ALA A 12 19.31 -8.20 39.52
C ALA A 12 19.17 -7.64 38.09
N LEU A 13 20.18 -6.90 37.61
CA LEU A 13 20.20 -6.38 36.24
C LEU A 13 20.23 -7.51 35.20
N VAL A 14 21.04 -8.55 35.44
CA VAL A 14 21.10 -9.72 34.55
C VAL A 14 19.78 -10.47 34.51
N MET A 15 19.09 -10.61 35.66
CA MET A 15 17.77 -11.23 35.70
C MET A 15 16.69 -10.41 34.96
N LEU A 16 16.92 -9.10 34.74
CA LEU A 16 16.03 -8.25 33.95
C LEU A 16 16.25 -8.36 32.43
N ILE A 17 17.38 -8.90 31.98
CA ILE A 17 17.73 -9.00 30.54
C ILE A 17 16.62 -9.64 29.70
N PRO A 18 15.98 -10.76 30.12
CA PRO A 18 14.91 -11.40 29.34
C PRO A 18 13.68 -10.51 29.15
N VAL A 19 13.48 -9.50 30.01
CA VAL A 19 12.38 -8.53 29.90
C VAL A 19 12.81 -7.30 29.09
N LEU A 20 14.05 -6.84 29.29
CA LEU A 20 14.58 -5.67 28.57
C LEU A 20 14.75 -5.93 27.08
N ILE A 21 15.19 -7.13 26.67
CA ILE A 21 15.40 -7.45 25.25
C ILE A 21 14.08 -7.33 24.44
N PRO A 22 12.97 -7.99 24.82
CA PRO A 22 11.69 -7.82 24.13
C PRO A 22 11.20 -6.38 24.14
N LEU A 23 11.34 -5.68 25.27
CA LEU A 23 10.89 -4.30 25.41
C LEU A 23 11.60 -3.38 24.41
N VAL A 24 12.93 -3.49 24.31
CA VAL A 24 13.74 -2.73 23.35
C VAL A 24 13.36 -3.12 21.92
N ALA A 25 13.20 -4.42 21.62
CA ALA A 25 12.84 -4.88 20.28
C ALA A 25 11.49 -4.33 19.82
N ILE A 26 10.47 -4.35 20.68
CA ILE A 26 9.14 -3.78 20.38
C ILE A 26 9.23 -2.27 20.18
N THR A 27 9.97 -1.58 21.05
CA THR A 27 10.11 -0.12 20.97
C THR A 27 10.79 0.31 19.68
N VAL A 28 11.89 -0.36 19.31
CA VAL A 28 12.62 -0.10 18.06
C VAL A 28 11.77 -0.46 16.85
N GLY A 29 11.08 -1.61 16.86
CA GLY A 29 10.16 -2.02 15.79
C GLY A 29 9.06 -0.99 15.56
N ALA A 30 8.41 -0.52 16.63
CA ALA A 30 7.37 0.50 16.53
C ALA A 30 7.90 1.84 16.01
N LEU A 31 9.13 2.21 16.39
CA LEU A 31 9.76 3.42 15.90
C LEU A 31 10.05 3.32 14.40
N ILE A 32 10.59 2.18 13.96
CA ILE A 32 10.84 1.89 12.55
C ILE A 32 9.51 1.91 11.77
N ASP A 33 8.46 1.25 12.26
CA ASP A 33 7.16 1.23 11.59
C ASP A 33 6.54 2.62 11.47
N ARG A 34 6.79 3.51 12.44
CA ARG A 34 6.31 4.89 12.40
C ARG A 34 7.02 5.75 11.36
N PHE A 35 8.30 5.48 11.11
CA PHE A 35 9.10 6.22 10.13
C PHE A 35 9.21 5.51 8.78
N ALA A 36 8.81 4.25 8.70
CA ALA A 36 8.79 3.51 7.46
C ALA A 36 7.70 4.07 6.54
N PRO A 37 8.00 4.33 5.26
CA PRO A 37 6.97 4.63 4.30
C PRO A 37 6.00 3.45 4.24
N ALA A 38 4.70 3.73 4.23
CA ALA A 38 3.66 2.71 4.10
C ALA A 38 3.99 1.82 2.89
N LYS A 39 4.37 0.57 3.14
CA LYS A 39 4.61 -0.37 2.06
C LYS A 39 3.26 -0.64 1.40
N PRO A 40 3.17 -0.50 0.06
CA PRO A 40 1.93 -0.84 -0.63
C PRO A 40 1.60 -2.29 -0.32
N SER A 41 0.38 -2.51 0.15
CA SER A 41 -0.10 -3.86 0.42
C SER A 41 -0.04 -4.67 -0.87
N PRO A 42 0.38 -5.95 -0.85
CA PRO A 42 0.32 -6.80 -2.03
C PRO A 42 -1.10 -6.86 -2.62
N VAL A 43 -2.13 -6.64 -1.79
CA VAL A 43 -3.53 -6.52 -2.23
C VAL A 43 -3.79 -5.22 -2.98
N GLU A 44 -3.26 -4.09 -2.50
CA GLU A 44 -3.38 -2.80 -3.20
C GLU A 44 -2.71 -2.84 -4.57
N ALA A 45 -1.51 -3.43 -4.65
CA ALA A 45 -0.80 -3.59 -5.92
C ALA A 45 -1.61 -4.43 -6.94
N ALA A 46 -2.27 -5.50 -6.47
CA ALA A 46 -3.11 -6.33 -7.33
C ALA A 46 -4.36 -5.58 -7.83
N ILE A 47 -5.00 -4.79 -6.96
CA ILE A 47 -6.17 -3.96 -7.31
C ILE A 47 -5.77 -2.88 -8.32
N GLU A 48 -4.64 -2.21 -8.10
CA GLU A 48 -4.14 -1.17 -9.00
C GLU A 48 -3.83 -1.72 -10.39
N ALA A 49 -3.20 -2.89 -10.48
CA ALA A 49 -2.95 -3.58 -11.74
C ALA A 49 -4.24 -4.03 -12.45
N ALA A 50 -5.29 -4.39 -11.71
CA ALA A 50 -6.59 -4.73 -12.27
C ALA A 50 -7.34 -3.48 -12.78
N LEU A 51 -7.27 -2.37 -12.05
CA LEU A 51 -7.82 -1.09 -12.45
C LEU A 51 -7.13 -0.52 -13.69
N ALA A 52 -5.80 -0.63 -13.77
CA ALA A 52 -5.02 -0.21 -14.94
C ALA A 52 -5.47 -0.94 -16.21
N ARG A 53 -5.64 -2.27 -16.13
CA ARG A 53 -6.18 -3.08 -17.23
C ARG A 53 -7.59 -2.66 -17.63
N THR A 54 -8.46 -2.42 -16.66
CA THR A 54 -9.84 -2.00 -16.93
C THR A 54 -9.92 -0.61 -17.57
N ARG A 55 -9.05 0.32 -17.16
CA ARG A 55 -8.97 1.67 -17.77
C ARG A 55 -8.56 1.57 -19.24
N ALA A 56 -7.55 0.76 -19.57
CA ALA A 56 -7.11 0.53 -20.94
C ALA A 56 -8.24 -0.06 -21.82
N SER A 57 -9.01 -1.02 -21.29
CA SER A 57 -10.15 -1.61 -22.01
C SER A 57 -11.33 -0.64 -22.20
N ARG A 58 -11.56 0.28 -21.25
CA ARG A 58 -12.62 1.30 -21.40
C ARG A 58 -12.26 2.34 -22.46
N GLU A 59 -10.98 2.68 -22.58
CA GLU A 59 -10.52 3.67 -23.55
C GLU A 59 -10.68 3.17 -24.99
N THR A 60 -10.32 1.92 -25.26
CA THR A 60 -10.58 1.29 -26.56
C THR A 60 -12.07 1.14 -26.87
N ALA A 61 -12.90 0.79 -25.88
CA ALA A 61 -14.35 0.74 -26.05
C ALA A 61 -14.96 2.11 -26.41
N ARG A 62 -14.47 3.19 -25.80
CA ARG A 62 -14.91 4.57 -26.12
C ARG A 62 -14.53 4.98 -27.54
N LEU A 63 -13.34 4.63 -28.00
CA LEU A 63 -12.91 4.92 -29.37
C LEU A 63 -13.76 4.19 -30.41
N HIS A 64 -14.07 2.91 -30.18
CA HIS A 64 -14.98 2.17 -31.07
C HIS A 64 -16.40 2.74 -31.06
N LEU A 65 -16.92 3.13 -29.90
CA LEU A 65 -18.24 3.77 -29.81
C LEU A 65 -18.26 5.10 -30.57
N ALA A 66 -17.22 5.92 -30.41
CA ALA A 66 -17.10 7.19 -31.13
C ALA A 66 -17.04 6.98 -32.65
N ALA A 67 -16.30 5.98 -33.13
CA ALA A 67 -16.24 5.63 -34.53
C ALA A 67 -17.61 5.16 -35.08
N GLN A 68 -18.35 4.34 -34.32
CA GLN A 68 -19.71 3.90 -34.68
C GLN A 68 -20.70 5.07 -34.76
N LEU A 69 -20.66 5.99 -33.80
CA LEU A 69 -21.54 7.18 -33.82
C LEU A 69 -21.24 8.07 -35.04
N GLN A 70 -19.96 8.17 -35.42
CA GLN A 70 -19.55 8.94 -36.58
C GLN A 70 -19.98 8.29 -37.91
N SER A 71 -19.98 6.94 -38.01
CA SER A 71 -20.51 6.25 -39.19
C SER A 71 -22.03 6.39 -39.30
N VAL A 72 -22.76 6.28 -38.19
CA VAL A 72 -24.23 6.47 -38.19
C VAL A 72 -24.60 7.90 -38.60
N GLY A 73 -23.92 8.91 -38.05
CA GLY A 73 -24.18 10.31 -38.42
C GLY A 73 -23.84 10.68 -39.87
N LYS A 74 -22.93 9.94 -40.52
CA LYS A 74 -22.66 10.11 -41.97
C LYS A 74 -23.78 9.54 -42.83
N HIS A 75 -24.35 8.40 -42.45
CA HIS A 75 -25.46 7.79 -43.19
C HIS A 75 -26.75 8.59 -43.10
N THR A 76 -27.05 9.21 -41.96
CA THR A 76 -28.27 10.02 -41.81
C THR A 76 -28.20 11.33 -42.59
N LYS A 77 -27.04 12.00 -42.64
CA LYS A 77 -26.85 13.24 -43.43
C LYS A 77 -26.97 13.03 -44.95
N GLY A 78 -26.67 11.83 -45.45
CA GLY A 78 -26.86 11.49 -46.86
C GLY A 78 -28.32 11.26 -47.24
N LEU A 79 -29.18 10.97 -46.26
CA LEU A 79 -30.61 10.72 -46.48
C LEU A 79 -31.42 12.02 -46.56
N ASP A 80 -31.02 13.06 -45.83
CA ASP A 80 -31.69 14.38 -45.85
C ASP A 80 -31.28 15.26 -47.05
N ALA A 81 -30.28 14.84 -47.83
CA ALA A 81 -29.76 15.58 -48.98
C ALA A 81 -30.27 15.03 -50.34
N ALA A 82 -31.14 14.03 -50.32
CA ALA A 82 -31.79 13.41 -51.49
C ALA A 82 -33.28 13.76 -51.52
#